data_AF-D5DDU1-F1
#
_entry.id   AF-D5DDU1-F1
#
_cell.length_a   1.000
_cell.length_b   1.000
_cell.length_c   1.000
_cell.angle_alpha   90.00
_cell.angle_beta   90.00
_cell.angle_gamma   90.00
#
_symmetry.space_group_name_H-M   'P 1'
#
loop_
_entity.id
_entity.type
_entity.pdbx_description
1 polymer ?
#
loop_
_entity_poly.entity_id
_entity_poly.type
_entity_poly.pdbx_seq_one_letter_code
_entity_poly.pdbx_strand_id
1 'polypeptide(L)' 'MQEALPVSGRLLSERLKELEHEGIVIRTVIPETPVRIEYSLSDKGLALAPVIQEIQTWSSEWITKEEVE' A
#
# COMPACT_ATOMS: atom_id res chain seq x y z
N MET A 1 -4.88 -9.26 -3.09
CA MET A 1 -4.53 -8.03 -2.34
C MET A 1 -5.35 -7.86 -1.06
N GLN A 2 -6.65 -8.22 -1.01
CA GLN A 2 -7.46 -8.15 0.22
C GLN A 2 -7.07 -9.15 1.32
N GLU A 3 -6.38 -10.25 1.00
CA GLU A 3 -6.04 -11.30 1.99
C GLU A 3 -4.82 -10.99 2.88
N ALA A 4 -4.09 -9.89 2.63
CA ALA A 4 -2.78 -9.65 3.28
C ALA A 4 -2.80 -8.59 4.39
N LEU A 5 -3.88 -7.83 4.57
CA LEU A 5 -3.93 -6.74 5.53
C LEU A 5 -5.22 -6.80 6.36
N PRO A 6 -5.15 -6.71 7.70
CA PRO A 6 -6.32 -6.72 8.60
C PRO A 6 -7.05 -5.37 8.56
N VAL A 7 -7.48 -4.93 7.37
CA VAL A 7 -8.22 -3.69 7.14
C VAL A 7 -9.54 -3.99 6.46
N SER A 8 -10.57 -3.21 6.80
CA SER A 8 -11.87 -3.35 6.12
C SER A 8 -11.75 -3.01 4.64
N GLY A 9 -12.52 -3.69 3.79
CA GLY A 9 -12.52 -3.45 2.35
C GLY A 9 -12.87 -2.01 1.98
N ARG A 10 -13.71 -1.34 2.79
CA ARG A 10 -14.03 0.09 2.64
C ARG A 10 -12.81 0.97 2.89
N LEU A 11 -12.15 0.80 4.02
CA LEU A 11 -10.97 1.60 4.37
C LEU A 11 -9.85 1.40 3.34
N LEU A 12 -9.60 0.15 2.92
CA LEU A 12 -8.61 -0.14 1.88
C LEU A 12 -8.93 0.58 0.57
N SER A 13 -10.21 0.58 0.16
CA SER A 13 -10.64 1.25 -1.06
C SER A 13 -10.48 2.78 -0.96
N GLU A 14 -10.79 3.36 0.20
CA GLU A 14 -10.58 4.79 0.47
C GLU A 14 -9.09 5.15 0.38
N ARG A 15 -8.20 4.36 1.01
CA ARG A 15 -6.73 4.59 0.96
C ARG A 15 -6.12 4.42 -0.42
N LEU A 16 -6.55 3.41 -1.18
CA LEU A 16 -6.08 3.23 -2.56
C LEU A 16 -6.50 4.40 -3.45
N LYS A 17 -7.70 4.95 -3.25
CA LYS A 17 -8.18 6.12 -3.98
C LYS A 17 -7.39 7.39 -3.62
N GLU A 18 -7.04 7.57 -2.34
CA GLU A 18 -6.14 8.65 -1.91
C GLU A 18 -4.77 8.53 -2.58
N LEU A 19 -4.16 7.35 -2.55
CA LEU A 19 -2.85 7.11 -3.17
C LEU A 19 -2.86 7.22 -4.70
N GLU A 20 -3.97 6.87 -5.34
CA GLU A 20 -4.21 7.12 -6.77
C GLU A 20 -4.26 8.62 -7.06
N HIS A 21 -4.99 9.39 -6.24
CA HIS A 21 -5.08 10.85 -6.38
C HIS A 21 -3.70 11.53 -6.24
N GLU A 22 -2.87 11.04 -5.30
CA GLU A 22 -1.51 11.52 -5.10
C GLU A 22 -0.51 11.02 -6.17
N GLY A 23 -0.96 10.19 -7.12
CA GLY A 23 -0.13 9.63 -8.18
C GLY A 23 0.93 8.63 -7.69
N ILE A 24 0.73 8.05 -6.51
CA ILE A 24 1.61 7.03 -5.91
C ILE A 24 1.19 5.63 -6.37
N VAL A 25 -0.11 5.43 -6.59
CA VAL A 25 -0.69 4.17 -7.06
C VAL A 25 -1.35 4.37 -8.43
N ILE A 26 -1.24 3.37 -9.29
CA ILE A 26 -1.89 3.30 -10.60
C ILE A 26 -3.00 2.25 -10.52
N ARG A 27 -4.22 2.66 -10.87
CA ARG A 27 -5.39 1.79 -10.99
C ARG A 27 -5.57 1.33 -12.43
N THR A 28 -5.52 0.03 -12.66
CA THR A 28 -5.70 -0.59 -13.98
C THR A 28 -6.98 -1.42 -14.00
N VAL A 29 -7.84 -1.15 -14.98
CA VAL A 29 -9.04 -1.98 -15.24
C VAL A 29 -8.67 -3.00 -16.30
N ILE A 30 -8.77 -4.28 -15.97
CA ILE A 30 -8.54 -5.38 -16.90
C ILE A 30 -9.91 -5.83 -17.44
N PRO A 31 -10.21 -5.57 -18.72
CA PRO A 31 -11.49 -5.86 -19.33
C PRO A 31 -11.57 -7.35 -19.73
N GLU A 32 -11.57 -8.23 -18.73
CA GLU A 32 -11.83 -9.66 -18.88
C GLU A 32 -13.15 -10.05 -18.18
N THR A 33 -13.55 -11.32 -18.25
CA THR A 33 -14.76 -11.84 -17.60
C THR A 33 -14.36 -12.82 -16.50
N PRO A 34 -14.56 -12.50 -15.21
CA PRO A 34 -15.10 -11.26 -14.65
C PRO A 34 -14.10 -10.09 -14.68
N VAL A 35 -14.61 -8.84 -14.75
CA VAL A 35 -13.76 -7.64 -14.78
C VAL A 35 -12.92 -7.57 -13.52
N ARG A 36 -11.60 -7.44 -13.67
CA ARG A 36 -10.65 -7.31 -12.56
C ARG A 36 -10.11 -5.88 -12.49
N ILE A 37 -9.93 -5.38 -11.27
CA ILE A 37 -9.22 -4.14 -10.99
C ILE A 37 -7.92 -4.50 -10.31
N GLU A 38 -6.82 -3.98 -10.84
CA GLU A 38 -5.50 -4.13 -10.25
C GLU A 38 -4.96 -2.76 -9.84
N TYR A 39 -4.21 -2.75 -8.74
CA TYR A 39 -3.50 -1.57 -8.26
C TYR A 39 -2.01 -1.90 -8.26
N SER A 40 -1.20 -0.96 -8.72
CA SER A 40 0.26 -1.08 -8.77
C SER A 40 0.90 0.22 -8.31
N LEU A 41 2.16 0.20 -7.89
CA LEU A 41 2.88 1.44 -7.60
C LEU A 41 3.24 2.13 -8.92
N SER A 42 3.14 3.47 -8.93
CA SER A 42 3.75 4.29 -9.98
C SER A 42 5.26 4.40 -9.79
N ASP A 43 5.97 5.01 -10.74
CA ASP A 43 7.39 5.34 -10.56
C ASP A 43 7.61 6.23 -9.32
N LYS A 44 6.70 7.18 -9.04
CA LYS A 44 6.71 8.00 -7.82
C LYS A 44 6.53 7.12 -6.58
N GLY A 45 5.65 6.12 -6.63
CA GLY A 45 5.43 5.20 -5.52
C GLY A 45 6.60 4.26 -5.27
N LEU A 46 7.22 3.74 -6.33
CA LEU A 46 8.42 2.91 -6.23
C LEU A 46 9.61 3.70 -5.66
N ALA A 47 9.73 4.99 -6.01
CA ALA A 47 10.76 5.86 -5.47
C ALA A 47 10.65 6.11 -3.95
N LEU A 48 9.52 5.78 -3.31
CA LEU A 48 9.35 5.84 -1.86
C LEU A 48 9.98 4.63 -1.13
N ALA A 49 10.29 3.54 -1.84
CA ALA A 49 10.87 2.33 -1.26
C ALA A 49 12.06 2.59 -0.32
N PRO A 50 13.10 3.37 -0.69
CA PRO A 50 14.21 3.64 0.22
C PRO A 50 13.77 4.37 1.50
N VAL A 51 12.84 5.32 1.43
CA VAL A 51 12.34 6.04 2.61
C VAL A 51 11.62 5.08 3.57
N ILE A 52 10.80 4.18 3.03
CA ILE A 52 10.09 3.17 3.82
C ILE A 52 11.10 2.20 4.47
N GLN A 53 12.17 1.83 3.76
CA GLN A 53 13.23 0.97 4.30
C GLN A 53 14.00 1.63 5.45
N GLU A 54 14.27 2.93 5.36
CA GLU A 54 14.90 3.67 6.46
C GLU A 54 13.99 3.75 7.69
N ILE A 55 12.69 3.97 7.50
CA ILE A 55 11.71 3.92 8.60
C ILE A 55 11.66 2.52 9.23
N GLN A 56 11.72 1.46 8.41
CA GLN A 56 11.76 0.08 8.90
C GLN A 56 13.04 -0.19 9.71
N THR A 57 14.19 0.27 9.23
CA THR A 57 15.48 0.15 9.91
C THR A 57 15.42 0.83 11.27
N TRP A 58 14.99 2.09 11.31
CA TRP A 58 14.76 2.81 12.56
C TRP A 58 13.80 2.06 13.49
N SER A 59 12.66 1.60 12.98
CA SER A 59 11.68 0.89 13.81
C SER A 59 12.24 -0.41 14.40
N SER A 60 13.11 -1.11 13.65
CA SER A 60 13.71 -2.36 14.10
C SER A 60 14.74 -2.16 15.21
N GLU A 61 15.37 -0.98 15.25
CA GLU A 61 16.33 -0.60 16.29
C GLU A 61 15.65 -0.12 17.57
N TRP A 62 14.53 0.61 17.43
CA TRP A 62 13.96 1.37 18.54
C TRP A 62 12.60 0.89 19.03
N ILE A 63 11.84 0.16 18.22
CA ILE A 63 10.53 -0.37 18.60
C ILE A 63 10.69 -1.85 18.94
N THR A 64 10.58 -2.15 20.23
CA THR A 64 10.57 -3.54 20.70
C THR A 64 9.17 -4.12 20.60
N LYS A 65 9.07 -5.46 20.47
CA LYS A 65 7.77 -6.16 20.34
C LYS A 65 6.80 -5.90 21.52
N GLU A 66 7.32 -5.48 22.67
CA GLU A 66 6.55 -5.23 23.90
C GLU A 66 5.83 -3.87 23.90
N GLU A 67 6.21 -2.94 23.02
CA GLU A 67 5.62 -1.58 22.96
C GLU A 67 4.44 -1.46 21.97
N VAL A 68 4.15 -2.53 21.22
CA VAL A 68 3.16 -2.54 20.13
C VAL A 68 1.93 -3.39 20.47
N GLU A 69 1.88 -4.02 21.65
CA GLU A 69 0.70 -4.74 22.18
C GLU A 69 -0.30 -3.82 22.90
#